data_AF-A0A0K0SXD9-F1
#
_entry.id   AF-A0A0K0SXD9-F1
#
_cell.length_a   1.000
_cell.length_b   1.000
_cell.length_c   1.000
_cell.angle_alpha   90.00
_cell.angle_beta   90.00
_cell.angle_gamma   90.00
#
_symmetry.space_group_name_H-M   'P 1'
#
loop_
_entity.id
_entity.type
_entity.pdbx_description
1 polymer ?
#
loop_
_entity_poly.entity_id
_entity_poly.type
_entity_poly.pdbx_seq_one_letter_code
_entity_poly.pdbx_strand_id
1 'polypeptide(L)'
;MQALPIFFNIAQRPCIVIGGGDVATRKVIMLRKAQGQVTVISPELCDELREMHTQGEIDYVPAEFHAEQLTSACLVIAATDDQVVNEAVSVAAKRLNIPVNVVDAPALCTFTMGSVIDRSPVVIAISSEGNAPVLARHIRSKIETMLPAAYGRIAAIAGEFRDQVKAKFSNLPARRRFWEDVLNGPLVERVLSGQEQAARELLGELLSQQQDAPTRGEVYLVGGGPGDPDLLTFRALRLMQQCDVCVYDKLVSKEVMELVRRDAELVYVGKSRDQHTLPQEEINALLAKLALEGKRVLRLKGGDPFIFGRGGEEIETLMQHGVPFQVVPGITAANGVSSYAGIPLTHRDYAQACLFITGHLKDGTIDLDWQAMARPKQTVVIYMGLVGLEQICSKLIAQGLSPEMPAAVIQQGTTQKQRVVESTLQHLAADVAAAGLKPPSLTIIGEVVKLRSRLNWFTPTE
;
A
#
# COMPACT_ATOMS: atom_id res chain seq x y z
N MET A 1 9.13 8.21 6.59
CA MET A 1 8.94 7.43 7.83
C MET A 1 9.96 7.91 8.84
N GLN A 2 9.52 8.52 9.94
CA GLN A 2 10.43 9.08 10.96
C GLN A 2 10.63 8.13 12.16
N ALA A 3 9.71 7.19 12.37
CA ALA A 3 9.81 6.14 13.39
C ALA A 3 9.62 4.74 12.79
N LEU A 4 10.32 3.75 13.36
CA LEU A 4 10.13 2.33 13.04
C LEU A 4 9.06 1.73 13.97
N PRO A 5 7.91 1.26 13.48
CA PRO A 5 6.92 0.61 14.31
C PRO A 5 7.41 -0.79 14.72
N ILE A 6 7.63 -0.99 16.02
CA ILE A 6 8.05 -2.27 16.60
C ILE A 6 7.12 -2.68 17.75
N PHE A 7 6.95 -3.98 17.94
CA PHE A 7 6.39 -4.51 19.18
C PHE A 7 7.54 -4.88 20.12
N PHE A 8 7.64 -4.16 21.24
CA PHE A 8 8.74 -4.34 22.19
C PHE A 8 8.32 -5.31 23.30
N ASN A 9 8.98 -6.47 23.35
CA ASN A 9 8.71 -7.47 24.39
C ASN A 9 9.34 -7.05 25.73
N ILE A 10 8.48 -6.74 26.70
CA ILE A 10 8.85 -6.33 28.06
C ILE A 10 8.43 -7.36 29.13
N ALA A 11 7.94 -8.53 28.72
CA ALA A 11 7.48 -9.54 29.67
C ALA A 11 8.61 -9.93 30.63
N GLN A 12 8.34 -9.80 31.94
CA GLN A 12 9.29 -10.05 33.03
C GLN A 12 10.56 -9.19 32.99
N ARG A 13 10.52 -8.04 32.31
CA ARG A 13 11.66 -7.10 32.24
C ARG A 13 11.35 -5.85 33.05
N PRO A 14 12.38 -5.23 33.67
CA PRO A 14 12.22 -4.02 34.48
C PRO A 14 11.83 -2.81 33.62
N CYS A 15 10.74 -2.14 33.99
CA CYS A 15 10.26 -0.91 33.38
C CYS A 15 10.11 0.15 34.48
N ILE A 16 10.64 1.34 34.25
CA ILE A 16 10.60 2.42 35.24
C ILE A 16 9.63 3.49 34.80
N VAL A 17 8.76 3.92 35.72
CA VAL A 17 7.88 5.08 35.54
C VAL A 17 8.25 6.14 36.55
N ILE A 18 8.59 7.34 36.08
CA ILE A 18 8.89 8.50 36.92
C ILE A 18 7.62 9.35 37.01
N GLY A 19 7.11 9.54 38.24
CA GLY A 19 5.85 10.21 38.54
C GLY A 19 4.78 9.27 39.10
N GLY A 20 3.95 9.78 40.01
CA GLY A 20 2.94 9.02 40.75
C GLY A 20 1.50 9.51 40.57
N GLY A 21 1.21 10.28 39.52
CA GLY A 21 -0.14 10.80 39.24
C GLY A 21 -0.98 9.95 38.28
N ASP A 22 -2.13 10.47 37.85
CA ASP A 22 -3.06 9.79 36.94
C ASP A 22 -2.43 9.44 35.58
N VAL A 23 -1.55 10.31 35.08
CA VAL A 23 -0.83 10.08 33.82
C VAL A 23 0.09 8.86 33.96
N ALA A 24 0.86 8.79 35.04
CA ALA A 24 1.71 7.63 35.35
C ALA A 24 0.88 6.35 35.51
N THR A 25 -0.26 6.43 36.20
CA THR A 25 -1.19 5.31 36.40
C THR A 25 -1.61 4.63 35.09
N ARG A 26 -2.03 5.42 34.10
CA ARG A 26 -2.40 4.89 32.77
C ARG A 26 -1.24 4.17 32.08
N LYS A 27 0.01 4.62 32.32
CA LYS A 27 1.21 4.01 31.75
C LYS A 27 1.60 2.72 32.48
N VAL A 28 1.50 2.71 33.80
CA VAL A 28 1.69 1.53 34.65
C VAL A 28 0.74 0.40 34.23
N ILE A 29 -0.56 0.69 34.05
CA ILE A 29 -1.55 -0.30 33.59
C ILE A 29 -1.16 -0.90 32.24
N MET A 30 -0.68 -0.08 31.29
CA MET A 30 -0.25 -0.56 29.97
C MET A 30 0.98 -1.48 30.06
N LEU A 31 1.99 -1.09 30.83
CA LEU A 31 3.21 -1.90 31.02
C LEU A 31 2.89 -3.24 31.71
N ARG A 32 2.02 -3.21 32.72
CA ARG A 32 1.54 -4.41 33.44
C ARG A 32 0.77 -5.36 32.53
N LYS A 33 -0.11 -4.85 31.65
CA LYS A 33 -0.80 -5.68 30.65
C LYS A 33 0.17 -6.40 29.71
N ALA A 34 1.30 -5.78 29.39
CA ALA A 34 2.40 -6.38 28.64
C ALA A 34 3.39 -7.18 29.53
N GLN A 35 3.02 -7.47 30.78
CA GLN A 35 3.77 -8.25 31.76
C GLN A 35 5.13 -7.66 32.17
N GLY A 36 5.30 -6.33 32.06
CA GLY A 36 6.49 -5.63 32.57
C GLY A 36 6.57 -5.66 34.09
N GLN A 37 7.79 -5.75 34.62
CA GLN A 37 8.07 -5.55 36.05
C GLN A 37 8.19 -4.04 36.28
N VAL A 38 7.12 -3.43 36.80
CA VAL A 38 7.01 -1.97 36.85
C VAL A 38 7.46 -1.45 38.21
N THR A 39 8.45 -0.56 38.19
CA THR A 39 8.87 0.23 39.35
C THR A 39 8.45 1.69 39.15
N VAL A 40 7.69 2.22 40.09
CA VAL A 40 7.29 3.64 40.12
C VAL A 40 8.21 4.40 41.06
N ILE A 41 8.82 5.48 40.55
CA ILE A 41 9.67 6.38 41.33
C ILE A 41 8.99 7.73 41.40
N SER A 42 8.58 8.12 42.60
CA SER A 42 7.87 9.38 42.85
C SER A 42 7.88 9.73 44.34
N PRO A 43 7.96 11.00 44.73
CA PRO A 43 7.79 11.40 46.13
C PRO A 43 6.47 10.92 46.73
N GLU A 44 5.40 10.94 45.94
CA GLU A 44 4.06 10.53 46.34
C GLU A 44 3.36 9.70 45.25
N LEU A 45 2.39 8.87 45.66
CA LEU A 45 1.50 8.12 44.77
C LEU A 45 0.06 8.59 44.95
N CYS A 46 -0.69 8.64 43.85
CA CYS A 46 -2.14 8.68 43.86
C CYS A 46 -2.74 7.38 44.43
N ASP A 47 -4.03 7.40 44.75
CA ASP A 47 -4.69 6.29 45.44
C ASP A 47 -4.67 4.99 44.63
N GLU A 48 -4.85 5.06 43.31
CA GLU A 48 -4.85 3.88 42.43
C GLU A 48 -3.48 3.19 42.39
N LEU A 49 -2.38 3.95 42.28
CA LEU A 49 -1.03 3.40 42.35
C LEU A 49 -0.68 2.87 43.74
N ARG A 50 -1.19 3.51 44.80
CA ARG A 50 -1.00 3.03 46.17
C ARG A 50 -1.68 1.68 46.37
N GLU A 51 -2.87 1.49 45.83
CA GLU A 51 -3.59 0.20 45.82
C GLU A 51 -2.85 -0.87 45.01
N MET A 52 -2.35 -0.55 43.81
CA MET A 52 -1.54 -1.48 43.02
C MET A 52 -0.27 -1.92 43.78
N HIS A 53 0.37 -1.00 44.51
CA HIS A 53 1.54 -1.33 45.31
C HIS A 53 1.20 -2.26 46.50
N THR A 54 0.12 -1.99 47.24
CA THR A 54 -0.29 -2.85 48.37
C THR A 54 -0.70 -4.25 47.93
N GLN A 55 -1.22 -4.40 46.71
CA GLN A 55 -1.52 -5.69 46.09
C GLN A 55 -0.28 -6.41 45.54
N GLY A 56 0.91 -5.81 45.62
CA GLY A 56 2.16 -6.37 45.10
C GLY A 56 2.25 -6.36 43.58
N GLU A 57 1.48 -5.50 42.91
CA GLU A 57 1.50 -5.41 41.45
C GLU A 57 2.64 -4.54 40.91
N ILE A 58 3.13 -3.60 41.71
CA ILE A 58 4.23 -2.71 41.34
C ILE A 58 5.21 -2.52 42.49
N ASP A 59 6.46 -2.27 42.13
CA ASP A 59 7.46 -1.79 43.08
C ASP A 59 7.36 -0.26 43.19
N TYR A 60 7.56 0.26 44.39
CA TYR A 60 7.49 1.69 44.66
C TYR A 60 8.77 2.19 45.33
N VAL A 61 9.33 3.27 44.81
CA VAL A 61 10.48 3.98 45.39
C VAL A 61 10.05 5.42 45.74
N PRO A 62 9.84 5.74 47.04
CA PRO A 62 9.50 7.09 47.50
C PRO A 62 10.71 8.01 47.43
N ALA A 63 11.03 8.54 46.26
CA ALA A 63 12.19 9.39 46.04
C ALA A 63 11.98 10.39 44.90
N GLU A 64 12.78 11.45 44.92
CA GLU A 64 13.03 12.28 43.75
C GLU A 64 13.86 11.53 42.71
N PHE A 65 13.86 12.05 41.47
CA PHE A 65 14.57 11.44 40.36
C PHE A 65 16.09 11.62 40.48
N HIS A 66 16.81 10.50 40.37
CA HIS A 66 18.26 10.46 40.21
C HIS A 66 18.64 9.50 39.08
N ALA A 67 19.64 9.87 38.27
CA ALA A 67 20.00 9.14 37.05
C ALA A 67 20.40 7.66 37.31
N GLU A 68 20.99 7.36 38.47
CA GLU A 68 21.41 6.01 38.86
C GLU A 68 20.23 5.03 39.00
N GLN A 69 19.02 5.56 39.26
CA GLN A 69 17.81 4.76 39.37
C GLN A 69 17.41 4.08 38.05
N LEU A 70 17.90 4.57 36.90
CA LEU A 70 17.52 4.05 35.59
C LEU A 70 18.30 2.81 35.14
N THR A 71 19.39 2.46 35.84
CA THR A 71 20.46 1.58 35.32
C THR A 71 19.99 0.18 34.94
N SER A 72 18.94 -0.35 35.58
CA SER A 72 18.39 -1.69 35.29
C SER A 72 17.25 -1.68 34.29
N ALA A 73 16.71 -0.52 33.90
CA ALA A 73 15.49 -0.45 33.11
C ALA A 73 15.70 -0.87 31.65
N CYS A 74 14.76 -1.65 31.12
CA CYS A 74 14.68 -1.89 29.68
C CYS A 74 13.91 -0.79 28.94
N LEU A 75 13.11 0.02 29.67
CA LEU A 75 12.31 1.12 29.16
C LEU A 75 11.93 2.05 30.31
N VAL A 76 11.89 3.36 30.02
CA VAL A 76 11.57 4.42 30.98
C VAL A 76 10.41 5.27 30.45
N ILE A 77 9.49 5.64 31.34
CA ILE A 77 8.43 6.61 31.07
C ILE A 77 8.53 7.75 32.07
N ALA A 78 8.67 8.97 31.58
CA ALA A 78 8.59 10.19 32.39
C ALA A 78 7.16 10.75 32.28
N ALA A 79 6.45 10.76 33.40
CA ALA A 79 5.03 11.10 33.49
C ALA A 79 4.78 12.03 34.71
N THR A 80 5.64 13.04 34.87
CA THR A 80 5.49 14.09 35.88
C THR A 80 4.94 15.37 35.26
N ASP A 81 4.39 16.26 36.09
CA ASP A 81 4.04 17.64 35.69
C ASP A 81 5.26 18.58 35.70
N ASP A 82 6.42 18.10 36.15
CA ASP A 82 7.67 18.86 36.21
C ASP A 82 8.51 18.65 34.93
N GLN A 83 8.58 19.68 34.10
CA GLN A 83 9.32 19.66 32.85
C GLN A 83 10.84 19.45 33.07
N VAL A 84 11.42 20.01 34.13
CA VAL A 84 12.86 19.89 34.43
C VAL A 84 13.19 18.44 34.76
N VAL A 85 12.35 17.78 35.56
CA VAL A 85 12.49 16.35 35.86
C VAL A 85 12.35 15.53 34.58
N ASN A 86 11.33 15.80 33.75
CA ASN A 86 11.11 15.09 32.49
C ASN A 86 12.31 15.21 31.51
N GLU A 87 12.91 16.38 31.40
CA GLU A 87 14.13 16.62 30.62
C GLU A 87 15.33 15.84 31.19
N ALA A 88 15.52 15.88 32.51
CA ALA A 88 16.60 15.15 33.18
C ALA A 88 16.47 13.63 32.97
N VAL A 89 15.25 13.07 33.05
CA VAL A 89 14.94 11.66 32.78
C VAL A 89 15.28 11.32 31.33
N SER A 90 14.89 12.17 30.37
CA SER A 90 15.20 11.97 28.95
C SER A 90 16.70 11.91 28.69
N VAL A 91 17.46 12.87 29.23
CA VAL A 91 18.92 12.94 29.07
C VAL A 91 19.60 11.72 29.68
N ALA A 92 19.22 11.35 30.91
CA ALA A 92 19.79 10.20 31.61
C ALA A 92 19.51 8.88 30.86
N ALA A 93 18.26 8.65 30.44
CA ALA A 93 17.89 7.44 29.70
C ALA A 93 18.62 7.35 28.35
N LYS A 94 18.70 8.47 27.60
CA LYS A 94 19.47 8.54 26.33
C LYS A 94 20.94 8.21 26.53
N ARG A 95 21.57 8.73 27.59
CA ARG A 95 22.97 8.43 27.93
C ARG A 95 23.20 6.95 28.21
N LEU A 96 22.22 6.27 28.79
CA LEU A 96 22.25 4.83 29.07
C LEU A 96 21.76 3.96 27.91
N ASN A 97 21.39 4.55 26.76
CA ASN A 97 20.75 3.88 25.62
C ASN A 97 19.45 3.15 25.99
N ILE A 98 18.70 3.68 26.96
CA ILE A 98 17.42 3.13 27.39
C ILE A 98 16.30 3.85 26.63
N PRO A 99 15.37 3.12 25.98
CA PRO A 99 14.19 3.71 25.38
C PRO A 99 13.39 4.52 26.42
N VAL A 100 13.20 5.81 26.13
CA VAL A 100 12.45 6.75 26.96
C VAL A 100 11.25 7.34 26.21
N ASN A 101 10.11 7.39 26.90
CA ASN A 101 8.94 8.16 26.50
C ASN A 101 8.68 9.23 27.57
N VAL A 102 8.59 10.49 27.14
CA VAL A 102 8.19 11.61 28.00
C VAL A 102 6.79 12.02 27.59
N VAL A 103 5.85 11.97 28.52
CA VAL A 103 4.46 12.29 28.22
C VAL A 103 4.34 13.77 27.84
N ASP A 104 3.55 14.05 26.80
CA ASP A 104 3.30 15.37 26.24
C ASP A 104 4.54 16.16 25.73
N ALA A 105 5.72 15.53 25.68
CA ALA A 105 6.94 16.11 25.11
C ALA A 105 7.61 15.18 24.07
N PRO A 106 7.06 15.11 22.83
CA PRO A 106 7.59 14.23 21.78
C PRO A 106 9.08 14.45 21.44
N ALA A 107 9.57 15.69 21.53
CA ALA A 107 10.98 16.02 21.27
C ALA A 107 11.97 15.38 22.26
N LEU A 108 11.50 15.03 23.46
CA LEU A 108 12.30 14.37 24.49
C LEU A 108 12.23 12.84 24.39
N CYS A 109 11.33 12.30 23.56
CA CYS A 109 11.15 10.86 23.40
C CYS A 109 12.21 10.24 22.50
N THR A 110 12.45 8.94 22.71
CA THR A 110 13.13 8.05 21.75
C THR A 110 12.16 7.05 21.12
N PHE A 111 10.99 6.87 21.74
CA PHE A 111 9.86 6.14 21.17
C PHE A 111 8.53 6.83 21.53
N THR A 112 7.51 6.62 20.70
CA THR A 112 6.16 7.13 20.95
C THR A 112 5.21 5.97 21.25
N MET A 113 4.26 6.21 22.16
CA MET A 113 3.16 5.28 22.39
C MET A 113 1.99 5.66 21.48
N GLY A 114 1.62 4.75 20.58
CA GLY A 114 0.45 4.89 19.71
C GLY A 114 -0.86 4.52 20.42
N SER A 115 -1.97 4.76 19.72
CA SER A 115 -3.24 4.12 20.02
C SER A 115 -3.14 2.62 19.78
N VAL A 116 -3.54 1.79 20.76
CA VAL A 116 -3.45 0.33 20.67
C VAL A 116 -4.86 -0.28 20.64
N ILE A 117 -5.07 -1.22 19.74
CA ILE A 117 -6.22 -2.14 19.76
C ILE A 117 -5.68 -3.50 20.16
N ASP A 118 -6.15 -3.99 21.30
CA ASP A 118 -5.77 -5.28 21.85
C ASP A 118 -6.86 -6.33 21.55
N ARG A 119 -6.47 -7.34 20.79
CA ARG A 119 -7.22 -8.56 20.47
C ARG A 119 -6.31 -9.76 20.68
N SER A 120 -5.52 -9.73 21.76
CA SER A 120 -4.44 -10.68 22.04
C SER A 120 -4.79 -12.12 21.63
N PRO A 121 -3.90 -12.78 20.85
CA PRO A 121 -2.53 -12.35 20.50
C PRO A 121 -2.45 -11.36 19.31
N VAL A 122 -3.56 -10.91 18.74
CA VAL A 122 -3.55 -9.91 17.65
C VAL A 122 -3.54 -8.50 18.23
N VAL A 123 -2.52 -7.71 17.91
CA VAL A 123 -2.38 -6.33 18.40
C VAL A 123 -2.15 -5.39 17.23
N ILE A 124 -2.83 -4.24 17.24
CA ILE A 124 -2.64 -3.18 16.25
C ILE A 124 -2.23 -1.90 16.96
N ALA A 125 -1.11 -1.31 16.54
CA ALA A 125 -0.65 -0.01 16.98
C ALA A 125 -0.87 1.03 15.87
N ILE A 126 -1.43 2.18 16.24
CA ILE A 126 -1.78 3.29 15.36
C ILE A 126 -1.11 4.55 15.89
N SER A 127 -0.28 5.19 15.08
CA SER A 127 0.39 6.44 15.45
C SER A 127 0.23 7.48 14.35
N SER A 128 0.03 8.73 14.75
CA SER A 128 0.12 9.89 13.88
C SER A 128 1.47 10.62 14.04
N GLU A 129 2.46 9.97 14.66
CA GLU A 129 3.74 10.57 15.07
C GLU A 129 3.56 11.87 15.88
N GLY A 130 2.47 11.97 16.66
CA GLY A 130 2.12 13.16 17.43
C GLY A 130 1.39 14.27 16.66
N ASN A 131 1.37 14.24 15.32
CA ASN A 131 0.80 15.32 14.49
C ASN A 131 -0.73 15.44 14.55
N ALA A 132 -1.44 14.32 14.66
CA ALA A 132 -2.91 14.29 14.67
C ALA A 132 -3.48 13.21 15.61
N PRO A 133 -3.40 13.38 16.94
CA PRO A 133 -3.89 12.41 17.91
C PRO A 133 -5.38 12.06 17.74
N VAL A 134 -6.19 13.05 17.33
CA VAL A 134 -7.63 12.86 17.06
C VAL A 134 -7.85 11.94 15.86
N LEU A 135 -7.05 12.06 14.80
CA LEU A 135 -7.12 11.18 13.64
C LEU A 135 -6.73 9.74 14.02
N ALA A 136 -5.68 9.56 14.82
CA ALA A 136 -5.29 8.24 15.32
C ALA A 136 -6.43 7.58 16.11
N ARG A 137 -7.15 8.35 16.94
CA ARG A 137 -8.35 7.86 17.66
C ARG A 137 -9.50 7.52 16.72
N HIS A 138 -9.74 8.31 15.68
CA HIS A 138 -10.78 8.04 14.68
C HIS A 138 -10.50 6.74 13.91
N ILE A 139 -9.26 6.54 13.46
CA ILE A 139 -8.80 5.30 12.80
C ILE A 139 -8.96 4.12 13.75
N ARG A 140 -8.59 4.27 15.02
CA ARG A 140 -8.76 3.23 16.04
C ARG A 140 -10.20 2.75 16.14
N SER A 141 -11.16 3.66 16.24
CA SER A 141 -12.59 3.34 16.32
C SER A 141 -13.11 2.58 15.09
N LYS A 142 -12.66 2.97 13.88
CA LYS A 142 -13.01 2.25 12.65
C LYS A 142 -12.48 0.82 12.65
N ILE A 143 -11.22 0.63 13.05
CA ILE A 143 -10.60 -0.71 13.09
C ILE A 143 -11.24 -1.58 14.20
N GLU A 144 -11.57 -1.02 15.36
CA GLU A 144 -12.27 -1.74 16.43
C GLU A 144 -13.61 -2.33 15.95
N THR A 145 -14.29 -1.66 15.02
CA THR A 145 -15.54 -2.12 14.39
C THR A 145 -15.29 -3.27 13.40
N MET A 146 -14.18 -3.23 12.67
CA MET A 146 -13.81 -4.26 11.68
C MET A 146 -13.21 -5.52 12.33
N LEU A 147 -12.62 -5.40 13.52
CA LEU A 147 -11.95 -6.49 14.23
C LEU A 147 -12.57 -6.72 15.62
N PRO A 148 -13.67 -7.50 15.69
CA PRO A 148 -14.27 -7.94 16.95
C PRO A 148 -13.30 -8.67 17.88
N ALA A 149 -13.60 -8.68 19.19
CA ALA A 149 -12.84 -9.40 20.23
C ALA A 149 -12.52 -10.87 19.88
N ALA A 150 -13.41 -11.49 19.11
CA ALA A 150 -13.32 -12.88 18.67
C ALA A 150 -12.10 -13.20 17.79
N TYR A 151 -11.47 -12.21 17.14
CA TYR A 151 -10.29 -12.43 16.30
C TYR A 151 -9.08 -12.97 17.09
N GLY A 152 -8.97 -12.66 18.38
CA GLY A 152 -7.95 -13.24 19.24
C GLY A 152 -8.08 -14.77 19.34
N ARG A 153 -9.32 -15.28 19.33
CA ARG A 153 -9.60 -16.73 19.37
C ARG A 153 -9.21 -17.43 18.07
N ILE A 154 -9.42 -16.77 16.93
CA ILE A 154 -8.98 -17.28 15.61
C ILE A 154 -7.46 -17.45 15.63
N ALA A 155 -6.72 -16.45 16.11
CA ALA A 155 -5.26 -16.52 16.19
C ALA A 155 -4.77 -17.58 17.19
N ALA A 156 -5.47 -17.77 18.32
CA ALA A 156 -5.17 -18.84 19.27
C ALA A 156 -5.34 -20.23 18.63
N ILE A 157 -6.48 -20.48 17.97
CA ILE A 157 -6.74 -21.74 17.24
C ILE A 157 -5.69 -21.96 16.14
N ALA A 158 -5.36 -20.93 15.36
CA ALA A 158 -4.31 -21.03 14.34
C ALA A 158 -2.95 -21.38 14.96
N GLY A 159 -2.64 -20.85 16.16
CA GLY A 159 -1.44 -21.18 16.93
C GLY A 159 -1.37 -22.65 17.34
N GLU A 160 -2.48 -23.24 17.79
CA GLU A 160 -2.57 -24.66 18.18
C GLU A 160 -2.19 -25.63 17.04
N PHE A 161 -2.53 -25.26 15.79
CA PHE A 161 -2.28 -26.10 14.61
C PHE A 161 -0.97 -25.76 13.88
N ARG A 162 -0.25 -24.72 14.30
CA ARG A 162 0.95 -24.21 13.61
C ARG A 162 2.00 -25.29 13.37
N ASP A 163 2.31 -26.09 14.38
CA ASP A 163 3.35 -27.12 14.29
C ASP A 163 2.91 -28.31 13.42
N GLN A 164 1.62 -28.66 13.45
CA GLN A 164 1.06 -29.71 12.60
C GLN A 164 1.09 -29.31 11.12
N VAL A 165 0.72 -28.06 10.81
CA VAL A 165 0.83 -27.47 9.46
C VAL A 165 2.29 -27.45 9.02
N LYS A 166 3.21 -27.07 9.91
CA LYS A 166 4.65 -27.03 9.64
C LYS A 166 5.22 -28.42 9.33
N ALA A 167 4.76 -29.44 10.05
CA ALA A 167 5.15 -30.83 9.85
C ALA A 167 4.59 -31.41 8.54
N LYS A 168 3.36 -31.02 8.16
CA LYS A 168 2.70 -31.53 6.97
C LYS A 168 3.22 -30.92 5.66
N PHE A 169 3.38 -29.61 5.62
CA PHE A 169 3.82 -28.91 4.41
C PHE A 169 5.31 -28.61 4.46
N SER A 170 6.07 -29.12 3.50
CA SER A 170 7.53 -29.01 3.46
C SER A 170 8.03 -27.60 3.14
N ASN A 171 7.28 -26.84 2.35
CA ASN A 171 7.68 -25.51 1.87
C ASN A 171 6.82 -24.36 2.45
N LEU A 172 7.43 -23.16 2.56
CA LEU A 172 6.76 -21.96 3.08
C LEU A 172 5.55 -21.49 2.24
N PRO A 173 5.59 -21.49 0.90
CA PRO A 173 4.43 -21.11 0.08
C PRO A 173 3.19 -21.96 0.34
N ALA A 174 3.33 -23.29 0.43
CA ALA A 174 2.21 -24.19 0.71
C ALA A 174 1.59 -23.93 2.09
N ARG A 175 2.42 -23.73 3.12
CA ARG A 175 1.94 -23.34 4.47
C ARG A 175 1.13 -22.03 4.43
N ARG A 176 1.61 -21.04 3.68
CA ARG A 176 0.92 -19.75 3.53
C ARG A 176 -0.43 -19.92 2.84
N ARG A 177 -0.46 -20.65 1.72
CA ARG A 177 -1.70 -20.92 0.97
C ARG A 177 -2.74 -21.62 1.82
N PHE A 178 -2.32 -22.64 2.59
CA PHE A 178 -3.20 -23.31 3.55
C PHE A 178 -3.85 -22.31 4.52
N TRP A 179 -3.06 -21.45 5.17
CA TRP A 179 -3.60 -20.45 6.09
C TRP A 179 -4.49 -19.42 5.41
N GLU A 180 -4.14 -18.96 4.21
CA GLU A 180 -4.99 -18.05 3.43
C GLU A 180 -6.32 -18.69 3.07
N ASP A 181 -6.33 -19.95 2.62
CA ASP A 181 -7.56 -20.66 2.26
C ASP A 181 -8.44 -20.90 3.49
N VAL A 182 -7.84 -21.29 4.61
CA VAL A 182 -8.52 -21.47 5.90
C VAL A 182 -9.15 -20.16 6.39
N LEU A 183 -8.39 -19.06 6.39
CA LEU A 183 -8.85 -17.77 6.90
C LEU A 183 -9.85 -17.07 5.97
N ASN A 184 -9.83 -17.38 4.68
CA ASN A 184 -10.86 -16.94 3.72
C ASN A 184 -12.05 -17.90 3.64
N GLY A 185 -12.00 -19.02 4.37
CA GLY A 185 -13.03 -20.05 4.39
C GLY A 185 -13.98 -19.94 5.59
N PRO A 186 -14.77 -20.99 5.85
CA PRO A 186 -15.82 -20.97 6.87
C PRO A 186 -15.29 -21.02 8.31
N LEU A 187 -13.98 -21.18 8.53
CA LEU A 187 -13.39 -21.23 9.86
C LEU A 187 -13.63 -19.94 10.64
N VAL A 188 -13.43 -18.78 9.99
CA VAL A 188 -13.58 -17.47 10.64
C VAL A 188 -15.00 -17.30 11.15
N GLU A 189 -16.01 -17.56 10.32
CA GLU A 189 -17.42 -17.42 10.68
C GLU A 189 -17.82 -18.34 11.85
N ARG A 190 -17.32 -19.58 11.89
CA ARG A 190 -17.54 -20.51 13.01
C ARG A 190 -16.99 -19.97 14.32
N VAL A 191 -15.79 -19.39 14.31
CA VAL A 191 -15.19 -18.81 15.53
C VAL A 191 -15.93 -17.53 15.96
N LEU A 192 -16.34 -16.70 15.00
CA LEU A 192 -17.12 -15.48 15.28
C LEU A 192 -18.49 -15.81 15.89
N SER A 193 -19.11 -16.92 15.50
CA SER A 193 -20.39 -17.42 16.05
C SER A 193 -20.25 -18.26 17.34
N GLY A 194 -19.03 -18.39 17.88
CA GLY A 194 -18.77 -19.11 19.14
C GLY A 194 -18.65 -20.64 18.99
N GLN A 195 -18.63 -21.16 17.76
CA GLN A 195 -18.52 -22.60 17.46
C GLN A 195 -17.04 -23.03 17.37
N GLU A 196 -16.26 -22.79 18.43
CA GLU A 196 -14.81 -23.00 18.41
C GLU A 196 -14.40 -24.46 18.23
N GLN A 197 -15.12 -25.39 18.86
CA GLN A 197 -14.86 -26.82 18.72
C GLN A 197 -15.06 -27.29 17.28
N ALA A 198 -16.16 -26.88 16.66
CA ALA A 198 -16.45 -27.18 15.25
C ALA A 198 -15.47 -26.50 14.28
N ALA A 199 -14.83 -25.40 14.69
CA ALA A 199 -13.77 -24.76 13.92
C ALA A 199 -12.45 -25.55 14.00
N ARG A 200 -12.10 -26.10 15.16
CA ARG A 200 -10.92 -26.99 15.34
C ARG A 200 -11.05 -28.28 14.54
N GLU A 201 -12.23 -28.90 14.58
CA GLU A 201 -12.53 -30.12 13.81
C GLU A 201 -12.39 -29.86 12.31
N LEU A 202 -13.02 -28.79 11.80
CA LEU A 202 -12.90 -28.36 10.41
C LEU A 202 -11.42 -28.11 10.01
N LEU A 203 -10.63 -27.47 10.88
CA LEU A 203 -9.23 -27.20 10.59
C LEU A 203 -8.41 -28.50 10.50
N GLY A 204 -8.69 -29.47 11.39
CA GLY A 204 -8.09 -30.80 11.34
C GLY A 204 -8.47 -31.56 10.08
N GLU A 205 -9.73 -31.49 9.66
CA GLU A 205 -10.21 -32.08 8.41
C GLU A 205 -9.52 -31.48 7.19
N LEU A 206 -9.51 -30.15 7.06
CA LEU A 206 -8.83 -29.43 5.97
C LEU A 206 -7.34 -29.77 5.93
N LEU A 207 -6.71 -29.81 7.11
CA LEU A 207 -5.31 -30.19 7.22
C LEU A 207 -5.11 -31.63 6.75
N SER A 208 -5.99 -32.57 7.09
CA SER A 208 -5.88 -33.98 6.69
C SER A 208 -6.08 -34.20 5.18
N GLN A 209 -7.04 -33.49 4.57
CA GLN A 209 -7.46 -33.68 3.18
C GLN A 209 -6.49 -33.10 2.16
N GLN A 210 -5.80 -32.00 2.46
CA GLN A 210 -4.81 -31.45 1.53
C GLN A 210 -3.58 -32.38 1.45
N GLN A 211 -3.17 -32.74 0.24
CA GLN A 211 -1.90 -33.42 0.01
C GLN A 211 -0.76 -32.40 -0.09
N ASP A 212 0.46 -32.76 0.31
CA ASP A 212 1.69 -31.99 0.00
C ASP A 212 2.06 -32.20 -1.48
N ALA A 213 1.09 -31.97 -2.38
CA ALA A 213 1.31 -32.03 -3.81
C ALA A 213 1.98 -30.72 -4.26
N PRO A 214 2.91 -30.76 -5.24
CA PRO A 214 3.43 -29.56 -5.84
C PRO A 214 2.28 -28.79 -6.49
N THR A 215 1.80 -27.77 -5.80
CA THR A 215 0.78 -26.86 -6.32
C THR A 215 1.31 -26.22 -7.59
N ARG A 216 0.60 -26.42 -8.70
CA ARG A 216 0.86 -25.67 -9.93
C ARG A 216 0.77 -24.18 -9.60
N GLY A 217 1.79 -23.42 -9.97
CA GLY A 217 1.76 -21.98 -9.87
C GLY A 217 0.74 -21.42 -10.85
N GLU A 218 0.44 -20.14 -10.69
CA GLU A 218 -0.48 -19.42 -11.56
C GLU A 218 0.01 -17.99 -11.77
N VAL A 219 -0.41 -17.38 -12.86
CA VAL A 219 -0.05 -15.99 -13.17
C VAL A 219 -1.26 -15.08 -13.09
N TYR A 220 -1.14 -14.00 -12.34
CA TYR A 220 -2.12 -12.92 -12.26
C TYR A 220 -1.65 -11.76 -13.14
N LEU A 221 -2.30 -11.51 -14.26
CA LEU A 221 -2.09 -10.28 -15.03
C LEU A 221 -3.01 -9.21 -14.47
N VAL A 222 -2.43 -8.24 -13.75
CA VAL A 222 -3.19 -7.26 -12.96
C VAL A 222 -2.90 -5.85 -13.45
N GLY A 223 -3.96 -5.11 -13.74
CA GLY A 223 -3.89 -3.68 -14.02
C GLY A 223 -3.68 -2.87 -12.74
N GLY A 224 -2.56 -2.18 -12.67
CA GLY A 224 -2.16 -1.30 -11.56
C GLY A 224 -2.77 0.10 -11.62
N GLY A 225 -3.57 0.41 -12.65
CA GLY A 225 -4.14 1.73 -12.83
C GLY A 225 -3.13 2.77 -13.34
N PRO A 226 -3.56 4.04 -13.53
CA PRO A 226 -2.72 5.09 -14.12
C PRO A 226 -1.68 5.70 -13.16
N GLY A 227 -1.77 5.42 -11.86
CA GLY A 227 -0.78 5.84 -10.88
C GLY A 227 -1.33 5.95 -9.46
N ASP A 228 -2.53 6.52 -9.30
CA ASP A 228 -3.19 6.64 -7.99
C ASP A 228 -3.53 5.25 -7.39
N PRO A 229 -3.03 4.90 -6.19
CA PRO A 229 -3.34 3.63 -5.55
C PRO A 229 -4.84 3.41 -5.28
N ASP A 230 -5.62 4.48 -5.11
CA ASP A 230 -7.07 4.38 -4.85
C ASP A 230 -7.86 3.96 -6.10
N LEU A 231 -7.22 3.98 -7.28
CA LEU A 231 -7.80 3.47 -8.53
C LEU A 231 -7.54 1.98 -8.76
N LEU A 232 -6.88 1.29 -7.82
CA LEU A 232 -6.79 -0.16 -7.85
C LEU A 232 -8.16 -0.80 -7.60
N THR A 233 -8.44 -1.87 -8.33
CA THR A 233 -9.62 -2.69 -8.03
C THR A 233 -9.37 -3.49 -6.75
N PHE A 234 -10.43 -3.79 -5.99
CA PHE A 234 -10.30 -4.66 -4.81
C PHE A 234 -9.72 -6.04 -5.16
N ARG A 235 -9.99 -6.55 -6.36
CA ARG A 235 -9.42 -7.80 -6.86
C ARG A 235 -7.91 -7.68 -7.08
N ALA A 236 -7.44 -6.56 -7.65
CA ALA A 236 -6.01 -6.29 -7.82
C ALA A 236 -5.28 -6.29 -6.48
N LEU A 237 -5.76 -5.49 -5.52
CA LEU A 237 -5.18 -5.40 -4.18
C LEU A 237 -5.14 -6.77 -3.47
N ARG A 238 -6.20 -7.56 -3.57
CA ARG A 238 -6.23 -8.92 -3.00
C ARG A 238 -5.13 -9.81 -3.57
N LEU A 239 -4.97 -9.84 -4.90
CA LEU A 239 -3.94 -10.67 -5.54
C LEU A 239 -2.52 -10.15 -5.27
N MET A 240 -2.35 -8.82 -5.14
CA MET A 240 -1.09 -8.20 -4.74
C MET A 240 -0.63 -8.60 -3.33
N GLN A 241 -1.55 -8.89 -2.43
CA GLN A 241 -1.25 -9.38 -1.08
C GLN A 241 -0.95 -10.89 -1.04
N GLN A 242 -1.39 -11.64 -2.06
CA GLN A 242 -1.26 -13.11 -2.13
C GLN A 242 -0.08 -13.58 -2.99
N CYS A 243 0.53 -12.70 -3.79
CA CYS A 243 1.57 -13.08 -4.73
C CYS A 243 2.87 -13.50 -4.04
N ASP A 244 3.54 -14.52 -4.58
CA ASP A 244 4.86 -14.95 -4.12
C ASP A 244 5.98 -14.15 -4.78
N VAL A 245 5.77 -13.76 -6.04
CA VAL A 245 6.68 -12.94 -6.84
C VAL A 245 5.87 -11.90 -7.61
N CYS A 246 6.33 -10.66 -7.63
CA CYS A 246 5.76 -9.55 -8.38
C CYS A 246 6.70 -9.13 -9.50
N VAL A 247 6.27 -9.37 -10.74
CA VAL A 247 6.93 -8.95 -11.97
C VAL A 247 6.27 -7.65 -12.45
N TYR A 248 7.00 -6.53 -12.37
CA TYR A 248 6.45 -5.20 -12.63
C TYR A 248 7.32 -4.37 -13.56
N ASP A 249 6.71 -3.39 -14.23
CA ASP A 249 7.40 -2.47 -15.12
C ASP A 249 7.39 -1.02 -14.61
N LYS A 250 8.02 -0.13 -15.39
CA LYS A 250 8.24 1.27 -15.03
C LYS A 250 6.95 2.07 -14.83
N LEU A 251 5.83 1.64 -15.42
CA LEU A 251 4.59 2.42 -15.40
C LEU A 251 3.78 2.21 -14.12
N VAL A 252 4.14 1.23 -13.31
CA VAL A 252 3.55 1.03 -11.98
C VAL A 252 4.13 2.07 -11.02
N SER A 253 3.28 2.82 -10.33
CA SER A 253 3.70 3.85 -9.37
C SER A 253 4.34 3.24 -8.12
N LYS A 254 5.14 4.03 -7.40
CA LYS A 254 5.78 3.58 -6.16
C LYS A 254 4.74 3.30 -5.08
N GLU A 255 3.73 4.14 -5.02
CA GLU A 255 2.59 4.09 -4.12
C GLU A 255 1.80 2.79 -4.32
N VAL A 256 1.60 2.35 -5.56
CA VAL A 256 0.99 1.04 -5.87
C VAL A 256 1.94 -0.11 -5.47
N MET A 257 3.25 0.02 -5.71
CA MET A 257 4.22 -1.00 -5.31
C MET A 257 4.32 -1.20 -3.79
N GLU A 258 4.08 -0.15 -2.99
CA GLU A 258 4.02 -0.24 -1.52
C GLU A 258 2.85 -1.10 -1.02
N LEU A 259 1.83 -1.32 -1.86
CA LEU A 259 0.69 -2.20 -1.59
C LEU A 259 0.94 -3.65 -2.02
N VAL A 260 2.10 -3.98 -2.59
CA VAL A 260 2.50 -5.37 -2.84
C VAL A 260 2.91 -6.00 -1.51
N ARG A 261 2.66 -7.30 -1.34
CA ARG A 261 3.08 -8.04 -0.15
C ARG A 261 4.58 -7.81 0.13
N ARG A 262 4.92 -7.39 1.36
CA ARG A 262 6.31 -7.05 1.75
C ARG A 262 7.32 -8.19 1.56
N ASP A 263 6.88 -9.43 1.75
CA ASP A 263 7.71 -10.64 1.59
C ASP A 263 7.62 -11.25 0.18
N ALA A 264 7.06 -10.55 -0.80
CA ALA A 264 7.08 -11.03 -2.18
C ALA A 264 8.43 -10.69 -2.84
N GLU A 265 8.95 -11.61 -3.64
CA GLU A 265 10.11 -11.35 -4.50
C GLU A 265 9.72 -10.29 -5.54
N LEU A 266 10.47 -9.19 -5.66
CA LEU A 266 10.18 -8.13 -6.63
C LEU A 266 11.13 -8.25 -7.83
N VAL A 267 10.57 -8.39 -9.03
CA VAL A 267 11.33 -8.51 -10.28
C VAL A 267 10.93 -7.37 -11.22
N TYR A 268 11.85 -6.44 -11.45
CA TYR A 268 11.64 -5.33 -12.36
C TYR A 268 12.00 -5.71 -13.80
N VAL A 269 11.07 -5.49 -14.74
CA VAL A 269 11.23 -5.83 -16.17
C VAL A 269 11.16 -4.61 -17.10
N GLY A 270 11.17 -3.39 -16.54
CA GLY A 270 11.02 -2.15 -17.31
C GLY A 270 12.32 -1.64 -17.97
N LYS A 271 12.16 -0.73 -18.94
CA LYS A 271 13.30 -0.05 -19.59
C LYS A 271 13.91 1.02 -18.65
N SER A 272 15.02 0.70 -18.00
CA SER A 272 15.88 1.68 -17.32
C SER A 272 17.12 1.94 -18.19
N ARG A 273 17.56 3.21 -18.30
CA ARG A 273 18.62 3.65 -19.23
C ARG A 273 19.97 2.94 -19.03
N ASP A 274 20.18 2.24 -17.92
CA ASP A 274 21.45 1.59 -17.54
C ASP A 274 21.33 0.09 -17.19
N GLN A 275 20.21 -0.57 -17.51
CA GLN A 275 20.03 -2.02 -17.27
C GLN A 275 19.57 -2.72 -18.53
N HIS A 276 20.23 -3.84 -18.85
CA HIS A 276 19.89 -4.74 -19.96
C HIS A 276 18.38 -4.96 -20.01
N THR A 277 17.78 -4.51 -21.11
CA THR A 277 16.34 -4.55 -21.31
C THR A 277 15.95 -5.98 -21.59
N LEU A 278 15.10 -6.59 -20.76
CA LEU A 278 14.53 -7.90 -21.09
C LEU A 278 13.61 -7.72 -22.32
N PRO A 279 13.88 -8.39 -23.44
CA PRO A 279 12.93 -8.52 -24.54
C PRO A 279 11.59 -9.09 -24.04
N GLN A 280 10.50 -8.81 -24.75
CA GLN A 280 9.18 -9.30 -24.35
C GLN A 280 9.13 -10.83 -24.23
N GLU A 281 9.79 -11.54 -25.14
CA GLU A 281 9.87 -13.00 -25.13
C GLU A 281 10.52 -13.52 -23.83
N GLU A 282 11.54 -12.83 -23.32
CA GLU A 282 12.18 -13.18 -22.05
C GLU A 282 11.27 -12.90 -20.84
N ILE A 283 10.48 -11.81 -20.88
CA ILE A 283 9.45 -11.54 -19.86
C ILE A 283 8.41 -12.68 -19.86
N ASN A 284 7.93 -13.08 -21.04
CA ASN A 284 6.94 -14.13 -21.18
C ASN A 284 7.48 -15.47 -20.66
N ALA A 285 8.72 -15.82 -21.04
CA ALA A 285 9.40 -17.03 -20.56
C ALA A 285 9.64 -17.01 -19.05
N LEU A 286 9.98 -15.85 -18.49
CA LEU A 286 10.15 -15.67 -17.04
C LEU A 286 8.84 -15.92 -16.28
N LEU A 287 7.72 -15.37 -16.75
CA LEU A 287 6.40 -15.58 -16.14
C LEU A 287 6.04 -17.07 -16.12
N ALA A 288 6.22 -17.76 -17.26
CA ALA A 288 5.96 -19.19 -17.35
C ALA A 288 6.89 -19.99 -16.42
N LYS A 289 8.19 -19.69 -16.41
CA LYS A 289 9.18 -20.34 -15.55
C LYS A 289 8.81 -20.23 -14.07
N LEU A 290 8.53 -19.02 -13.58
CA LEU A 290 8.20 -18.79 -12.17
C LEU A 290 6.91 -19.52 -11.76
N ALA A 291 5.91 -19.59 -12.65
CA ALA A 291 4.69 -20.33 -12.38
C ALA A 291 4.90 -21.85 -12.41
N LEU A 292 5.76 -22.37 -13.30
CA LEU A 292 6.15 -23.78 -13.33
C LEU A 292 6.96 -24.20 -12.09
N GLU A 293 7.67 -23.26 -11.45
CA GLU A 293 8.28 -23.44 -10.12
C GLU A 293 7.24 -23.48 -8.98
N GLY A 294 5.94 -23.35 -9.29
CA GLY A 294 4.87 -23.42 -8.31
C GLY A 294 4.50 -22.08 -7.66
N LYS A 295 5.10 -20.96 -8.07
CA LYS A 295 4.86 -19.63 -7.47
C LYS A 295 3.54 -19.02 -7.96
N ARG A 296 2.89 -18.21 -7.10
CA ARG A 296 1.83 -17.28 -7.52
C ARG A 296 2.49 -16.02 -8.07
N VAL A 297 2.52 -15.88 -9.38
CA VAL A 297 3.22 -14.82 -10.10
C VAL A 297 2.27 -13.67 -10.36
N LEU A 298 2.53 -12.50 -9.80
CA LEU A 298 1.82 -11.28 -10.13
C LEU A 298 2.56 -10.56 -11.26
N ARG A 299 1.97 -10.48 -12.45
CA ARG A 299 2.39 -9.56 -13.51
C ARG A 299 1.62 -8.24 -13.34
N LEU A 300 2.22 -7.28 -12.64
CA LEU A 300 1.64 -5.97 -12.38
C LEU A 300 1.99 -5.01 -13.51
N LYS A 301 0.97 -4.46 -14.17
CA LYS A 301 1.11 -3.63 -15.38
C LYS A 301 0.49 -2.26 -15.15
N GLY A 302 1.14 -1.19 -15.59
CA GLY A 302 0.53 0.15 -15.55
C GLY A 302 -0.75 0.22 -16.40
N GLY A 303 -1.78 0.89 -15.90
CA GLY A 303 -3.08 1.00 -16.56
C GLY A 303 -3.86 -0.31 -16.55
N ASP A 304 -4.23 -0.78 -17.74
CA ASP A 304 -4.98 -2.01 -17.97
C ASP A 304 -4.14 -3.03 -18.76
N PRO A 305 -4.18 -4.34 -18.43
CA PRO A 305 -3.36 -5.35 -19.10
C PRO A 305 -3.58 -5.47 -20.60
N PHE A 306 -4.78 -5.18 -21.09
CA PHE A 306 -5.20 -5.40 -22.48
C PHE A 306 -5.28 -4.13 -23.32
N ILE A 307 -5.18 -2.95 -22.72
CA ILE A 307 -5.12 -1.68 -23.46
C ILE A 307 -3.66 -1.26 -23.63
N PHE A 308 -3.07 -1.55 -24.80
CA PHE A 308 -1.66 -1.29 -25.15
C PHE A 308 -0.62 -1.84 -24.16
N GLY A 309 -1.02 -2.79 -23.30
CA GLY A 309 -0.18 -3.39 -22.29
C GLY A 309 0.56 -4.66 -22.75
N ARG A 310 0.27 -5.20 -23.94
CA ARG A 310 0.80 -6.49 -24.44
C ARG A 310 0.42 -7.72 -23.60
N GLY A 311 -0.63 -7.62 -22.77
CA GLY A 311 -1.08 -8.74 -21.94
C GLY A 311 -1.52 -9.98 -22.75
N GLY A 312 -1.98 -9.81 -23.98
CA GLY A 312 -2.34 -10.93 -24.87
C GLY A 312 -1.14 -11.81 -25.24
N GLU A 313 -0.01 -11.20 -25.60
CA GLU A 313 1.24 -11.91 -25.94
C GLU A 313 1.79 -12.69 -24.73
N GLU A 314 1.72 -12.08 -23.54
CA GLU A 314 2.11 -12.72 -22.28
C GLU A 314 1.25 -13.97 -22.02
N ILE A 315 -0.07 -13.88 -22.17
CA ILE A 315 -1.01 -14.99 -21.96
C ILE A 315 -0.83 -16.13 -22.97
N GLU A 316 -0.61 -15.82 -24.25
CA GLU A 316 -0.40 -16.84 -25.28
C GLU A 316 0.77 -17.76 -24.90
N THR A 317 1.85 -17.19 -24.38
CA THR A 317 3.02 -17.95 -23.91
C THR A 317 2.66 -18.83 -22.69
N LEU A 318 1.84 -18.33 -21.76
CA LEU A 318 1.38 -19.11 -20.61
C LEU A 318 0.50 -20.29 -21.02
N MET A 319 -0.38 -20.08 -22.01
CA MET A 319 -1.24 -21.13 -22.57
C MET A 319 -0.41 -22.24 -23.22
N GLN A 320 0.63 -21.89 -23.98
CA GLN A 320 1.55 -22.85 -24.60
C GLN A 320 2.25 -23.74 -23.56
N HIS A 321 2.53 -23.20 -22.37
CA HIS A 321 3.17 -23.93 -21.26
C HIS A 321 2.17 -24.60 -20.30
N GLY A 322 0.86 -24.52 -20.57
CA GLY A 322 -0.18 -25.10 -19.70
C GLY A 322 -0.26 -24.45 -18.31
N VAL A 323 0.18 -23.19 -18.19
CA VAL A 323 0.18 -22.43 -16.94
C VAL A 323 -1.19 -21.78 -16.73
N PRO A 324 -1.88 -22.01 -15.59
CA PRO A 324 -3.09 -21.30 -15.25
C PRO A 324 -2.84 -19.79 -15.11
N PHE A 325 -3.77 -18.97 -15.59
CA PHE A 325 -3.69 -17.53 -15.45
C PHE A 325 -5.05 -16.89 -15.15
N GLN A 326 -4.99 -15.70 -14.56
CA GLN A 326 -6.15 -14.85 -14.31
C GLN A 326 -5.82 -13.44 -14.77
N VAL A 327 -6.81 -12.75 -15.34
CA VAL A 327 -6.68 -11.35 -15.75
C VAL A 327 -7.58 -10.50 -14.87
N VAL A 328 -7.01 -9.46 -14.27
CA VAL A 328 -7.74 -8.46 -13.51
C VAL A 328 -7.61 -7.13 -14.25
N PRO A 329 -8.72 -6.58 -14.77
CA PRO A 329 -8.69 -5.31 -15.47
C PRO A 329 -8.29 -4.18 -14.51
N GLY A 330 -7.68 -3.15 -15.09
CA GLY A 330 -7.31 -1.93 -14.37
C GLY A 330 -8.01 -0.72 -14.96
N ILE A 331 -8.01 0.39 -14.22
CA ILE A 331 -8.38 1.66 -14.80
C ILE A 331 -7.32 2.05 -15.83
N THR A 332 -7.68 2.02 -17.11
CA THR A 332 -6.76 2.44 -18.17
C THR A 332 -6.44 3.94 -18.09
N ALA A 333 -5.28 4.34 -18.62
CA ALA A 333 -4.84 5.73 -18.57
C ALA A 333 -5.85 6.68 -19.20
N ALA A 334 -6.47 6.32 -20.33
CA ALA A 334 -7.50 7.15 -20.94
C ALA A 334 -8.63 7.51 -19.97
N ASN A 335 -9.16 6.53 -19.22
CA ASN A 335 -10.29 6.75 -18.34
C ASN A 335 -9.90 7.53 -17.07
N GLY A 336 -8.84 7.08 -16.38
CA GLY A 336 -8.41 7.71 -15.14
C GLY A 336 -7.87 9.14 -15.36
N VAL A 337 -7.00 9.32 -16.35
CA VAL A 337 -6.40 10.63 -16.64
C VAL A 337 -7.45 11.62 -17.16
N SER A 338 -8.38 11.20 -18.01
CA SER A 338 -9.52 12.01 -18.45
C SER A 338 -10.34 12.53 -17.27
N SER A 339 -10.68 11.64 -16.34
CA SER A 339 -11.50 11.96 -15.17
C SER A 339 -10.81 12.97 -14.24
N TYR A 340 -9.51 12.79 -13.97
CA TYR A 340 -8.72 13.68 -13.09
C TYR A 340 -8.25 14.96 -13.79
N ALA A 341 -8.25 15.01 -15.12
CA ALA A 341 -7.98 16.24 -15.87
C ALA A 341 -9.23 17.10 -16.07
N GLY A 342 -10.42 16.61 -15.73
CA GLY A 342 -11.69 17.29 -16.00
C GLY A 342 -12.07 17.29 -17.49
N ILE A 343 -11.55 16.35 -18.28
CA ILE A 343 -11.79 16.27 -19.73
C ILE A 343 -12.56 14.97 -20.00
N PRO A 344 -13.90 14.95 -20.00
CA PRO A 344 -14.65 13.71 -20.24
C PRO A 344 -14.39 13.17 -21.64
N LEU A 345 -14.21 11.86 -21.78
CA LEU A 345 -13.95 11.24 -23.10
C LEU A 345 -15.12 11.34 -24.07
N THR A 346 -16.33 11.51 -23.57
CA THR A 346 -17.55 11.65 -24.36
C THR A 346 -18.45 12.71 -23.74
N HIS A 347 -19.13 13.48 -24.57
CA HIS A 347 -20.18 14.41 -24.13
C HIS A 347 -21.17 14.57 -25.28
N ARG A 348 -22.47 14.59 -24.97
CA ARG A 348 -23.57 14.52 -25.95
C ARG A 348 -23.40 15.49 -27.13
N ASP A 349 -22.98 16.71 -26.83
CA ASP A 349 -22.85 17.79 -27.83
C ASP A 349 -21.49 17.81 -28.55
N TYR A 350 -20.49 17.10 -28.04
CA TYR A 350 -19.09 17.22 -28.51
C TYR A 350 -18.54 15.95 -29.16
N ALA A 351 -18.79 14.78 -28.58
CA ALA A 351 -18.20 13.53 -29.05
C ALA A 351 -19.17 12.34 -28.88
N GLN A 352 -19.44 11.66 -29.99
CA GLN A 352 -20.25 10.44 -30.06
C GLN A 352 -19.39 9.17 -30.12
N ALA A 353 -18.10 9.32 -30.38
CA ALA A 353 -17.12 8.25 -30.44
C ALA A 353 -15.85 8.66 -29.68
N CYS A 354 -15.17 7.66 -29.11
CA CYS A 354 -13.86 7.82 -28.51
C CYS A 354 -12.91 6.79 -29.10
N LEU A 355 -11.74 7.24 -29.55
CA LEU A 355 -10.76 6.42 -30.26
C LEU A 355 -9.45 6.37 -29.47
N PHE A 356 -9.01 5.17 -29.11
CA PHE A 356 -7.75 4.95 -28.41
C PHE A 356 -6.68 4.49 -29.40
N ILE A 357 -5.55 5.17 -29.42
CA ILE A 357 -4.46 4.95 -30.39
C ILE A 357 -3.12 4.95 -29.69
N THR A 358 -2.16 4.19 -30.21
CA THR A 358 -0.76 4.27 -29.81
C THR A 358 0.04 5.10 -30.82
N GLY A 359 0.73 6.14 -30.36
CA GLY A 359 1.67 6.93 -31.16
C GLY A 359 3.08 6.34 -31.21
N HIS A 360 3.25 5.04 -30.94
CA HIS A 360 4.56 4.40 -30.99
C HIS A 360 5.10 4.38 -32.43
N LEU A 361 6.33 4.88 -32.61
CA LEU A 361 7.01 4.88 -33.90
C LEU A 361 7.49 3.46 -34.22
N LYS A 362 7.06 2.91 -35.37
CA LYS A 362 7.69 1.74 -35.97
C LYS A 362 8.62 2.25 -37.07
N ASP A 363 9.90 1.89 -36.98
CA ASP A 363 10.94 2.30 -37.95
C ASP A 363 11.07 3.83 -38.15
N GLY A 364 10.81 4.61 -37.09
CA GLY A 364 10.89 6.07 -37.13
C GLY A 364 9.72 6.76 -37.85
N THR A 365 8.71 6.01 -38.29
CA THR A 365 7.53 6.56 -38.96
C THR A 365 6.25 6.33 -38.14
N ILE A 366 5.34 7.31 -38.20
CA ILE A 366 4.02 7.20 -37.59
C ILE A 366 3.08 6.62 -38.65
N ASP A 367 2.76 5.33 -38.51
CA ASP A 367 1.78 4.62 -39.33
C ASP A 367 0.44 4.56 -38.59
N LEU A 368 -0.33 5.65 -38.73
CA LEU A 368 -1.64 5.80 -38.10
C LEU A 368 -2.72 6.00 -39.16
N ASP A 369 -3.94 5.56 -38.86
CA ASP A 369 -5.12 5.87 -39.68
C ASP A 369 -5.56 7.32 -39.43
N TRP A 370 -4.91 8.23 -40.15
CA TRP A 370 -5.16 9.66 -40.04
C TRP A 370 -6.60 10.04 -40.41
N GLN A 371 -7.20 9.32 -41.36
CA GLN A 371 -8.56 9.59 -41.81
C GLN A 371 -9.57 9.21 -40.71
N ALA A 372 -9.35 8.10 -40.00
CA ALA A 372 -10.16 7.75 -38.83
C ALA A 372 -10.00 8.78 -37.71
N MET A 373 -8.79 9.26 -37.44
CA MET A 373 -8.50 10.27 -36.41
C MET A 373 -9.06 11.66 -36.73
N ALA A 374 -9.29 11.97 -38.00
CA ALA A 374 -9.78 13.27 -38.42
C ALA A 374 -11.32 13.37 -38.49
N ARG A 375 -12.06 12.30 -38.17
CA ARG A 375 -13.53 12.31 -38.21
C ARG A 375 -14.11 13.34 -37.23
N PRO A 376 -15.19 14.06 -37.60
CA PRO A 376 -15.82 15.04 -36.71
C PRO A 376 -16.55 14.35 -35.55
N LYS A 377 -16.83 15.11 -34.50
CA LYS A 377 -17.60 14.68 -33.31
C LYS A 377 -17.04 13.42 -32.63
N GLN A 378 -15.72 13.36 -32.49
CA GLN A 378 -15.03 12.30 -31.76
C GLN A 378 -13.96 12.87 -30.83
N THR A 379 -13.57 12.07 -29.86
CA THR A 379 -12.41 12.34 -29.01
C THR A 379 -11.32 11.31 -29.32
N VAL A 380 -10.14 11.78 -29.70
CA VAL A 380 -8.98 10.94 -29.97
C VAL A 380 -8.05 10.97 -28.77
N VAL A 381 -7.72 9.80 -28.23
CA VAL A 381 -6.80 9.63 -27.11
C VAL A 381 -5.57 8.87 -27.58
N ILE A 382 -4.41 9.52 -27.50
CA ILE A 382 -3.14 9.00 -28.01
C ILE A 382 -2.23 8.66 -26.84
N TYR A 383 -1.92 7.37 -26.73
CA TYR A 383 -0.93 6.80 -25.82
C TYR A 383 0.45 6.89 -26.44
N MET A 384 1.50 7.11 -25.63
CA MET A 384 2.89 7.09 -26.10
C MET A 384 3.20 8.07 -27.25
N GLY A 385 2.38 9.12 -27.43
CA GLY A 385 2.48 10.05 -28.57
C GLY A 385 3.41 11.25 -28.37
N LEU A 386 3.99 11.44 -27.17
CA LEU A 386 4.70 12.68 -26.83
C LEU A 386 5.90 12.99 -27.75
N VAL A 387 6.70 11.98 -28.10
CA VAL A 387 7.89 12.16 -28.94
C VAL A 387 7.52 12.53 -30.38
N GLY A 388 6.39 12.01 -30.88
CA GLY A 388 5.88 12.28 -32.23
C GLY A 388 4.82 13.38 -32.29
N LEU A 389 4.62 14.16 -31.21
CA LEU A 389 3.46 15.04 -31.06
C LEU A 389 3.35 16.09 -32.17
N GLU A 390 4.47 16.72 -32.55
CA GLU A 390 4.52 17.71 -33.62
C GLU A 390 4.05 17.12 -34.96
N GLN A 391 4.57 15.95 -35.33
CA GLN A 391 4.17 15.25 -36.56
C GLN A 391 2.69 14.84 -36.55
N ILE A 392 2.19 14.39 -35.39
CA ILE A 392 0.76 14.05 -35.21
C ILE A 392 -0.11 15.27 -35.46
N CYS A 393 0.21 16.41 -34.82
CA CYS A 393 -0.53 17.65 -34.99
C CYS A 393 -0.54 18.11 -36.46
N SER A 394 0.63 18.19 -37.09
CA SER A 394 0.75 18.64 -38.49
C SER A 394 -0.01 17.73 -39.46
N LYS A 395 0.05 16.40 -39.29
CA LYS A 395 -0.66 15.46 -40.16
C LYS A 395 -2.17 15.52 -39.97
N LEU A 396 -2.68 15.69 -38.75
CA LEU A 396 -4.11 15.83 -38.50
C LEU A 396 -4.67 17.12 -39.14
N ILE A 397 -3.93 18.22 -39.05
CA ILE A 397 -4.29 19.48 -39.73
C ILE A 397 -4.31 19.28 -41.25
N ALA A 398 -3.29 18.63 -41.81
CA ALA A 398 -3.21 18.32 -43.23
C ALA A 398 -4.37 17.42 -43.73
N GLN A 399 -4.95 16.61 -42.84
CA GLN A 399 -6.10 15.75 -43.12
C GLN A 399 -7.46 16.44 -42.86
N GLY A 400 -7.45 17.75 -42.62
CA GLY A 400 -8.65 18.58 -42.55
C GLY A 400 -9.19 18.82 -41.14
N LEU A 401 -8.48 18.43 -40.08
CA LEU A 401 -8.83 18.87 -38.72
C LEU A 401 -8.52 20.35 -38.57
N SER A 402 -9.41 21.08 -37.90
CA SER A 402 -9.18 22.51 -37.62
C SER A 402 -7.88 22.70 -36.82
N PRO A 403 -7.00 23.65 -37.20
CA PRO A 403 -5.85 24.04 -36.39
C PRO A 403 -6.25 24.46 -34.96
N GLU A 404 -7.48 24.97 -34.82
CA GLU A 404 -8.07 25.48 -33.58
C GLU A 404 -8.76 24.39 -32.76
N MET A 405 -8.69 23.14 -33.21
CA MET A 405 -9.22 21.98 -32.48
C MET A 405 -8.58 21.93 -31.07
N PRO A 406 -9.39 21.94 -30.00
CA PRO A 406 -8.87 21.84 -28.65
C PRO A 406 -8.13 20.54 -28.41
N ALA A 407 -6.99 20.62 -27.74
CA ALA A 407 -6.19 19.47 -27.37
C ALA A 407 -5.50 19.68 -26.03
N ALA A 408 -5.21 18.59 -25.34
CA ALA A 408 -4.50 18.61 -24.07
C ALA A 408 -3.47 17.48 -24.00
N VAL A 409 -2.34 17.75 -23.35
CA VAL A 409 -1.37 16.72 -22.94
C VAL A 409 -1.31 16.69 -21.43
N ILE A 410 -1.52 15.49 -20.88
CA ILE A 410 -1.55 15.26 -19.45
C ILE A 410 -0.40 14.32 -19.07
N GLN A 411 0.55 14.84 -18.31
CA GLN A 411 1.66 14.08 -17.74
C GLN A 411 1.27 13.52 -16.37
N GLN A 412 1.67 12.28 -16.07
CA GLN A 412 1.51 11.62 -14.76
C GLN A 412 0.11 11.81 -14.16
N GLY A 413 -0.92 11.64 -14.99
CA GLY A 413 -2.30 11.87 -14.58
C GLY A 413 -2.70 10.97 -13.41
N THR A 414 -3.67 11.44 -12.61
CA THR A 414 -4.13 10.87 -11.32
C THR A 414 -3.15 11.01 -10.15
N THR A 415 -1.89 11.34 -10.40
CA THR A 415 -0.90 11.49 -9.34
C THR A 415 -0.81 12.92 -8.81
N GLN A 416 -0.16 13.11 -7.66
CA GLN A 416 0.19 14.43 -7.14
C GLN A 416 1.18 15.22 -8.02
N LYS A 417 1.73 14.59 -9.07
CA LYS A 417 2.63 15.23 -10.03
C LYS A 417 1.95 15.45 -11.39
N GLN A 418 0.62 15.35 -11.43
CA GLN A 418 -0.16 15.60 -12.63
C GLN A 418 0.10 17.01 -13.16
N ARG A 419 0.48 17.11 -14.43
CA ARG A 419 0.61 18.39 -15.15
C ARG A 419 -0.21 18.32 -16.41
N VAL A 420 -1.00 19.37 -16.68
CA VAL A 420 -1.87 19.47 -17.84
C VAL A 420 -1.47 20.70 -18.65
N VAL A 421 -1.24 20.51 -19.95
CA VAL A 421 -1.10 21.59 -20.92
C VAL A 421 -2.30 21.52 -21.85
N GLU A 422 -3.11 22.58 -21.87
CA GLU A 422 -4.21 22.78 -22.82
C GLU A 422 -3.75 23.74 -23.91
N SER A 423 -4.11 23.45 -25.15
CA SER A 423 -3.81 24.30 -26.30
C SER A 423 -4.75 23.98 -27.47
N THR A 424 -4.49 24.57 -28.62
CA THR A 424 -5.05 24.15 -29.91
C THR A 424 -4.09 23.18 -30.60
N LEU A 425 -4.59 22.42 -31.56
CA LEU A 425 -3.79 21.48 -32.34
C LEU A 425 -2.57 22.15 -33.01
N GLN A 426 -2.71 23.41 -33.44
CA GLN A 426 -1.63 24.20 -34.03
C GLN A 426 -0.47 24.46 -33.08
N HIS A 427 -0.75 24.73 -31.80
CA HIS A 427 0.24 25.20 -30.83
C HIS A 427 0.67 24.14 -29.81
N LEU A 428 -0.09 23.04 -29.70
CA LEU A 428 0.08 22.01 -28.67
C LEU A 428 1.52 21.51 -28.53
N ALA A 429 2.21 21.20 -29.62
CA ALA A 429 3.57 20.68 -29.57
C ALA A 429 4.57 21.70 -28.99
N ALA A 430 4.45 22.96 -29.39
CA ALA A 430 5.28 24.05 -28.90
C ALA A 430 5.02 24.31 -27.40
N ASP A 431 3.76 24.36 -26.99
CA ASP A 431 3.38 24.63 -25.60
C ASP A 431 3.82 23.51 -24.65
N VAL A 432 3.70 22.25 -25.10
CA VAL A 432 4.16 21.07 -24.36
C VAL A 432 5.68 21.06 -24.21
N ALA A 433 6.41 21.44 -25.26
CA ALA A 433 7.87 21.58 -25.22
C ALA A 433 8.31 22.72 -24.29
N ALA A 434 7.65 23.87 -24.36
CA ALA A 434 7.92 25.02 -23.49
C ALA A 434 7.65 24.69 -22.01
N ALA A 435 6.59 23.94 -21.72
CA ALA A 435 6.29 23.45 -20.38
C ALA A 435 7.19 22.27 -19.94
N GLY A 436 8.01 21.72 -20.83
CA GLY A 436 8.97 20.65 -20.53
C GLY A 436 8.31 19.36 -20.02
N LEU A 437 7.15 18.99 -20.59
CA LEU A 437 6.49 17.73 -20.22
C LEU A 437 7.32 16.51 -20.66
N LYS A 438 7.23 15.44 -19.88
CA LYS A 438 7.96 14.19 -20.05
C LYS A 438 7.01 12.99 -19.97
N PRO A 439 7.37 11.83 -20.54
CA PRO A 439 6.61 10.60 -20.35
C PRO A 439 6.62 10.14 -18.88
N PRO A 440 5.59 9.39 -18.42
CA PRO A 440 4.39 9.01 -19.16
C PRO A 440 3.39 10.17 -19.29
N SER A 441 2.84 10.34 -20.49
CA SER A 441 1.80 11.31 -20.79
C SER A 441 0.76 10.76 -21.74
N LEU A 442 -0.41 11.38 -21.72
CA LEU A 442 -1.56 11.06 -22.55
C LEU A 442 -1.99 12.32 -23.31
N THR A 443 -2.18 12.20 -24.62
CA THR A 443 -2.71 13.30 -25.44
C THR A 443 -4.18 13.06 -25.70
N ILE A 444 -5.03 14.07 -25.48
CA ILE A 444 -6.46 14.05 -25.78
C ILE A 444 -6.75 15.17 -26.77
N ILE A 445 -7.35 14.83 -27.92
CA ILE A 445 -7.71 15.78 -28.97
C ILE A 445 -9.23 15.70 -29.17
N GLY A 446 -9.90 16.85 -29.11
CA GLY A 446 -11.33 16.96 -29.37
C GLY A 446 -11.99 18.06 -28.55
N GLU A 447 -13.19 18.43 -28.99
CA GLU A 447 -13.97 19.53 -28.41
C GLU A 447 -14.27 19.37 -26.91
N VAL A 448 -14.26 18.13 -26.39
CA VAL A 448 -14.43 17.83 -24.97
C VAL A 448 -13.39 18.50 -24.07
N VAL A 449 -12.21 18.86 -24.59
CA VAL A 449 -11.17 19.56 -23.83
C VAL A 449 -11.67 20.91 -23.30
N LYS A 450 -12.56 21.60 -24.04
CA LYS A 450 -13.15 22.88 -23.60
C LYS A 450 -13.87 22.78 -22.25
N LEU A 451 -14.36 21.59 -21.89
CA LEU A 451 -15.08 21.35 -20.64
C LEU A 451 -14.17 21.39 -19.41
N ARG A 452 -12.85 21.25 -19.56
CA ARG A 452 -11.90 21.29 -18.44
C ARG A 452 -12.05 22.54 -17.59
N SER A 453 -12.20 23.70 -18.22
CA SER A 453 -12.42 24.98 -17.52
C SER A 453 -13.55 24.97 -16.49
N ARG A 454 -14.55 24.09 -16.66
CA ARG A 454 -15.72 23.94 -15.78
C ARG A 454 -15.68 22.69 -14.90
N LEU A 455 -14.97 21.65 -15.34
CA LEU A 455 -14.96 20.33 -14.70
C LEU A 455 -13.64 20.01 -13.98
N ASN A 456 -12.65 20.91 -14.03
CA ASN A 456 -11.37 20.73 -13.34
C ASN A 456 -11.57 20.72 -11.82
N TRP A 457 -11.65 19.53 -11.24
CA TRP A 457 -11.83 19.31 -9.81
C TRP A 457 -10.53 18.91 -9.09
N PHE A 458 -9.54 18.38 -9.83
CA PHE A 458 -8.29 17.88 -9.29
C PHE A 458 -7.11 18.72 -9.81
N THR A 459 -6.51 19.50 -8.92
CA THR A 459 -5.27 20.23 -9.17
C THR A 459 -4.33 19.89 -8.02
N PRO A 460 -3.27 19.09 -8.25
CA PRO A 460 -2.30 18.80 -7.21
C PRO A 460 -1.70 20.09 -6.66
N THR A 461 -1.54 20.15 -5.34
CA THR A 461 -0.72 21.18 -4.68
C THR A 461 0.75 20.99 -5.06
N GLU A 462 1.43 22.10 -5.41
CA GLU A 462 2.86 22.13 -5.75
C GLU A 462 3.78 21.66 -4.62
#